data_AF-A0A2T0BPU6-F1
#
_entry.id   AF-A0A2T0BPU6-F1
#
_cell.length_a   1.000
_cell.length_b   1.000
_cell.length_c   1.000
_cell.angle_alpha   90.00
_cell.angle_beta   90.00
_cell.angle_gamma   90.00
#
_symmetry.space_group_name_H-M   'P 1'
#
loop_
_entity.id
_entity.type
_entity.pdbx_description
1 polymer ?
#
loop_
_entity_poly.entity_id
_entity_poly.type
_entity_poly.pdbx_seq_one_letter_code
_entity_poly.pdbx_strand_id
1 'polypeptide(L)'
;MKQCMDSENLHRRIKKIIGQINAIDKMIDEDIPCEDILIQINAAKSAMHKVGQIVLEGHLNHCVRDGIQHGDAEKTIAQFAKALEHFSRMS
;
A
#
# COMPACT_ATOMS: atom_id res chain seq x y z
N MET A 1 -3.73 -0.01 -13.67
CA MET A 1 -2.52 -0.37 -12.89
C MET A 1 -1.26 -0.46 -13.73
N LYS A 2 -1.15 -1.38 -14.71
CA LYS A 2 0.07 -1.48 -15.56
C LYS A 2 0.38 -0.20 -16.35
N GLN A 3 -0.65 0.55 -16.75
CA GLN A 3 -0.51 1.87 -17.38
C GLN A 3 -0.22 3.00 -16.38
N CYS A 4 -0.42 2.76 -15.08
CA CYS A 4 -0.38 3.79 -14.04
C CYS A 4 0.91 3.76 -13.21
N MET A 5 1.57 2.60 -13.10
CA MET A 5 2.72 2.37 -12.22
C MET A 5 3.46 1.08 -12.57
N ASP A 6 4.72 0.96 -12.12
CA ASP A 6 5.55 -0.24 -12.25
C ASP A 6 4.98 -1.42 -11.44
N SER A 7 4.26 -2.30 -12.14
CA SER A 7 3.64 -3.48 -11.52
C SER A 7 4.66 -4.50 -11.01
N GLU A 8 5.83 -4.61 -11.65
CA GLU A 8 6.86 -5.57 -11.21
C GLU A 8 7.46 -5.14 -9.87
N ASN A 9 7.71 -3.84 -9.70
CA ASN A 9 8.15 -3.27 -8.43
C ASN A 9 7.15 -3.55 -7.31
N LEU A 10 5.86 -3.35 -7.59
CA LEU A 10 4.79 -3.63 -6.62
C LEU A 10 4.72 -5.11 -6.26
N HIS A 11 4.74 -6.01 -7.24
CA HIS A 11 4.77 -7.45 -6.99
C HIS A 11 5.99 -7.85 -6.14
N ARG A 12 7.16 -7.27 -6.41
CA ARG A 12 8.37 -7.52 -5.60
C ARG A 12 8.19 -7.08 -4.15
N ARG A 13 7.56 -5.93 -3.89
CA ARG A 13 7.28 -5.43 -2.54
C ARG A 13 6.25 -6.29 -1.81
N ILE A 14 5.16 -6.64 -2.49
CA ILE A 14 4.13 -7.53 -1.94
C ILE A 14 4.72 -8.90 -1.60
N LYS A 15 5.55 -9.50 -2.47
CA LYS A 15 6.23 -10.77 -2.19
C LYS A 15 7.11 -10.70 -0.94
N LYS A 16 7.80 -9.58 -0.70
CA LYS A 16 8.57 -9.37 0.54
C LYS A 16 7.66 -9.32 1.76
N ILE A 17 6.52 -8.61 1.67
CA ILE A 17 5.55 -8.53 2.78
C ILE A 17 4.97 -9.91 3.09
N ILE A 18 4.61 -10.70 2.07
CA ILE A 18 4.16 -12.09 2.26
C ILE A 18 5.22 -12.90 3.02
N GLY A 19 6.49 -12.75 2.68
CA GLY A 19 7.59 -13.37 3.41
C GLY A 19 7.66 -12.93 4.89
N GLN A 20 7.45 -11.65 5.17
CA GLN A 20 7.39 -11.14 6.55
C GLN A 20 6.20 -11.72 7.33
N ILE A 21 5.03 -11.79 6.71
CA ILE A 21 3.82 -12.35 7.34
C ILE A 21 4.02 -13.83 7.66
N ASN A 22 4.58 -14.61 6.72
CA ASN A 22 4.90 -16.02 6.97
C ASN A 22 5.97 -16.21 8.05
N ALA A 23 6.88 -15.25 8.23
CA ALA A 23 7.86 -15.31 9.31
C ALA A 23 7.20 -15.04 10.67
N ILE A 24 6.32 -14.04 10.76
CA ILE A 24 5.53 -13.74 11.96
C ILE A 24 4.70 -14.96 12.38
N ASP A 25 4.05 -15.62 11.42
CA ASP A 25 3.26 -16.83 11.66
C ASP A 25 4.09 -17.92 12.36
N LYS A 26 5.31 -18.18 11.88
CA LYS A 26 6.23 -19.15 12.51
C LYS A 26 6.70 -18.71 13.89
N MET A 27 6.95 -17.41 14.10
CA MET A 27 7.39 -16.90 15.40
C MET A 27 6.39 -17.18 16.52
N ILE A 28 5.10 -17.31 16.20
CA ILE A 28 4.05 -17.64 17.16
C ILE A 28 4.24 -19.06 17.72
N ASP A 29 4.69 -20.00 16.89
CA ASP A 29 4.91 -21.40 17.27
C ASP A 29 6.31 -21.63 17.89
N GLU A 30 7.26 -20.72 17.67
CA GLU A 30 8.67 -20.87 18.02
C GLU A 30 9.07 -20.24 19.38
N ASP A 31 8.09 -19.92 20.25
CA ASP A 31 8.29 -19.31 21.58
C ASP A 31 9.17 -18.04 21.54
N ILE A 32 9.01 -17.25 20.46
CA ILE A 32 9.75 -16.01 20.23
C ILE A 32 9.22 -14.91 21.16
N PRO A 33 10.07 -14.05 21.75
CA PRO A 33 9.63 -12.96 22.61
C PRO A 33 8.58 -12.06 21.93
N CYS A 34 7.56 -11.69 22.70
CA CYS A 34 6.44 -10.86 22.21
C CYS A 34 6.92 -9.54 21.59
N GLU A 35 7.94 -8.91 22.16
CA GLU A 35 8.56 -7.69 21.66
C GLU A 35 9.10 -7.84 20.24
N ASP A 36 9.69 -8.99 19.91
CA ASP A 36 10.25 -9.26 18.59
C ASP A 36 9.14 -9.49 17.56
N ILE A 37 8.07 -10.17 17.95
CA ILE A 37 6.87 -10.33 17.11
C ILE A 37 6.26 -8.96 16.80
N LEU A 38 6.13 -8.09 17.81
CA LEU A 38 5.61 -6.73 17.64
C LEU A 38 6.49 -5.88 16.70
N ILE A 39 7.82 -6.03 16.77
CA ILE A 39 8.75 -5.38 15.84
C ILE A 39 8.50 -5.85 14.40
N GLN A 40 8.35 -7.17 14.18
CA GLN A 40 8.09 -7.70 12.83
C GLN A 40 6.73 -7.28 12.28
N ILE A 41 5.68 -7.26 13.12
CA ILE A 41 4.36 -6.74 12.75
C ILE A 41 4.46 -5.28 12.29
N ASN A 42 5.18 -4.44 13.04
CA ASN A 42 5.38 -3.04 12.68
C ASN A 42 6.19 -2.87 11.37
N ALA A 43 7.17 -3.75 11.13
CA ALA A 43 7.91 -3.77 9.87
C ALA A 43 6.99 -4.13 8.68
N ALA A 44 6.11 -5.13 8.84
CA ALA A 44 5.13 -5.52 7.82
C ALA A 44 4.09 -4.41 7.57
N LYS A 45 3.56 -3.79 8.64
CA LYS A 45 2.65 -2.63 8.56
C LYS A 45 3.30 -1.48 7.79
N SER A 46 4.53 -1.13 8.12
CA SER A 46 5.28 -0.05 7.46
C SER A 46 5.52 -0.33 5.97
N ALA A 47 5.89 -1.58 5.64
CA ALA A 47 6.07 -2.00 4.26
C ALA A 47 4.76 -1.94 3.45
N MET A 48 3.65 -2.37 4.04
CA MET A 48 2.32 -2.28 3.43
C MET A 48 1.88 -0.83 3.20
N HIS A 49 2.08 0.04 4.20
CA HIS A 49 1.81 1.47 4.05
C HIS A 49 2.63 2.08 2.89
N LYS A 50 3.90 1.69 2.74
CA LYS A 50 4.72 2.15 1.62
C LYS A 50 4.21 1.68 0.27
N VAL A 51 3.67 0.47 0.18
CA VAL A 51 3.00 -0.02 -1.04
C VAL A 51 1.77 0.84 -1.35
N GLY A 52 0.93 1.14 -0.36
CA GLY A 52 -0.22 2.02 -0.53
C GLY A 52 0.16 3.42 -1.05
N GLN A 53 1.23 4.01 -0.51
CA GLN A 53 1.75 5.29 -1.01
C GLN A 53 2.14 5.25 -2.49
N ILE A 54 2.82 4.20 -2.93
CA ILE A 54 3.24 4.03 -4.34
C ILE A 54 2.00 3.92 -5.25
N VAL A 55 0.98 3.19 -4.80
CA VAL A 55 -0.29 3.05 -5.54
C VAL A 55 -1.00 4.39 -5.65
N LEU A 56 -1.07 5.15 -4.55
CA LEU A 56 -1.69 6.48 -4.52
C LEU A 56 -0.97 7.45 -5.46
N GLU A 57 0.36 7.48 -5.42
CA GLU A 57 1.19 8.34 -6.26
C GLU A 57 1.01 8.03 -7.75
N GLY A 58 1.05 6.74 -8.14
CA GLY A 58 0.82 6.38 -9.54
C GLY A 58 -0.62 6.62 -10.00
N HIS A 59 -1.61 6.49 -9.10
CA HIS A 59 -3.00 6.86 -9.42
C HIS A 59 -3.15 8.37 -9.66
N LEU A 60 -2.51 9.19 -8.83
CA LEU A 60 -2.50 10.66 -8.98
C LEU A 60 -1.84 11.08 -10.31
N ASN A 61 -0.65 10.54 -10.59
CA ASN A 61 0.15 10.93 -11.76
C ASN A 61 -0.44 10.49 -13.11
N HIS A 62 -1.37 9.52 -13.11
CA HIS A 62 -1.96 8.99 -14.33
C HIS A 62 -3.46 9.20 -14.38
N CYS A 63 -4.24 8.43 -13.62
CA CYS A 63 -5.70 8.44 -13.74
C CYS A 63 -6.33 9.78 -13.31
N VAL A 64 -5.86 10.35 -12.21
CA VAL A 64 -6.40 11.63 -11.72
C VAL A 64 -6.01 12.76 -12.66
N ARG A 65 -4.73 12.82 -13.07
CA ARG A 65 -4.26 13.81 -14.04
C ARG A 65 -5.04 13.74 -15.35
N ASP A 66 -5.24 12.55 -15.90
CA ASP A 66 -5.97 12.34 -17.14
C ASP A 66 -7.46 12.71 -17.00
N GLY A 67 -8.10 12.32 -15.89
CA GLY A 67 -9.48 12.67 -15.58
C GLY A 67 -9.71 14.18 -15.41
N ILE A 68 -8.73 14.92 -14.90
CA ILE A 68 -8.78 16.38 -14.82
C ILE A 68 -8.60 17.01 -16.21
N GLN A 69 -7.73 16.46 -17.05
CA GLN A 69 -7.41 17.06 -18.36
C GLN A 69 -8.46 16.77 -19.43
N HIS A 70 -9.03 15.57 -19.43
CA HIS A 70 -9.85 15.05 -20.52
C HIS A 70 -11.25 14.58 -20.08
N GLY A 71 -11.55 14.63 -18.78
CA GLY A 71 -12.79 14.12 -18.20
C GLY A 71 -13.52 15.13 -17.31
N ASP A 72 -14.32 14.59 -16.39
CA ASP A 72 -15.02 15.37 -15.37
C ASP A 72 -14.09 15.59 -14.17
N ALA A 73 -13.56 16.81 -14.06
CA ALA A 73 -12.60 17.18 -13.02
C ALA A 73 -13.22 17.10 -11.62
N GLU A 74 -14.46 17.54 -11.41
CA GLU A 74 -15.10 17.53 -10.10
C GLU A 74 -15.32 16.10 -9.61
N LYS A 75 -15.85 15.25 -10.49
CA LYS A 75 -16.04 13.83 -10.18
C LYS A 75 -14.72 13.13 -9.90
N THR A 76 -13.68 13.42 -10.67
CA THR A 76 -12.34 12.84 -10.50
C THR A 76 -11.75 13.23 -9.14
N ILE A 77 -11.81 14.51 -8.77
CA ILE A 77 -11.33 15.00 -7.47
C ILE A 77 -12.12 14.36 -6.32
N ALA A 78 -13.45 14.26 -6.43
CA ALA A 78 -14.29 13.64 -5.41
C ALA A 78 -13.94 12.15 -5.19
N GLN A 79 -13.70 11.41 -6.26
CA GLN A 79 -13.28 10.00 -6.19
C GLN A 79 -11.89 9.85 -5.56
N PHE A 80 -10.94 10.70 -5.94
CA PHE A 80 -9.60 10.70 -5.35
C PHE A 80 -9.63 11.05 -3.86
N ALA A 81 -10.38 12.08 -3.46
CA ALA A 81 -10.54 12.48 -2.07
C ALA A 81 -11.09 11.32 -1.21
N LYS A 82 -12.09 10.59 -1.73
CA LYS A 82 -12.63 9.40 -1.06
C LYS A 82 -11.57 8.31 -0.88
N ALA A 83 -10.77 8.02 -1.91
CA ALA A 83 -9.69 7.04 -1.81
C ALA A 83 -8.61 7.46 -0.79
N LEU A 84 -8.26 8.74 -0.78
CA LEU A 84 -7.31 9.31 0.17
C LEU A 84 -7.82 9.22 1.62
N GLU A 85 -9.10 9.51 1.86
CA GLU A 85 -9.73 9.38 3.17
C GLU A 85 -9.66 7.94 3.70
N HIS A 86 -9.90 6.94 2.84
CA HIS A 86 -9.76 5.54 3.25
C HIS A 86 -8.31 5.19 3.61
N PHE A 87 -7.33 5.69 2.84
CA PHE A 87 -5.92 5.43 3.09
C PHE A 87 -5.40 6.14 4.35
N SER A 88 -5.86 7.36 4.63
CA SER A 88 -5.40 8.16 5.78
C SER A 88 -5.96 7.69 7.13
N ARG A 89 -7.06 6.93 7.13
CA ARG A 89 -7.67 6.36 8.35
C ARG A 89 -6.84 5.24 9.00
N MET A 90 -5.74 4.79 8.39
CA MET A 90 -4.85 3.81 8.99
C MET A 90 -3.97 4.45 10.09
N SER A 91 -4.44 4.39 11.33
CA SER A 91 -3.66 4.59 12.56
C SER A 91 -2.80 3.37 12.90
#